data_AF-A0A522ZL26-F1
#
_entry.id   AF-A0A522ZL26-F1
#
_cell.length_a   1.000
_cell.length_b   1.000
_cell.length_c   1.000
_cell.angle_alpha   90.00
_cell.angle_beta   90.00
_cell.angle_gamma   90.00
#
_symmetry.space_group_name_H-M   'P 1'
#
loop_
_entity.id
_entity.type
_entity.pdbx_description
1 polymer ?
#
loop_
_entity_poly.entity_id
_entity_poly.type
_entity_poly.pdbx_seq_one_letter_code
_entity_poly.pdbx_strand_id
1 'polypeptide(L)'
;MTRTEAPVRTPARKSRGRPALSDVEGRLLRAIEVLLDDGNAFATLSIGTLARRAGISRATFYLHFRDKGALVACLLTRISDEIVASGSAWFAATRGAGPREVRAALHGVVQAFGKHHAVLTAVAETAPFDTAVAAIYQDMMARLCAASRRAVAAVRAEGRATPDADDAMADTLTWMVALHCTRFAHGRSGQRPRALVDTLTAICTGAIFANPQVPASRRQIK
;
A
#
# COMPACT_ATOMS: atom_id res chain seq x y z
N MET A 1 -8.67 -47.49 -43.31
CA MET A 1 -8.31 -46.08 -43.55
C MET A 1 -9.12 -45.21 -42.60
N THR A 2 -8.57 -44.86 -41.44
CA THR A 2 -9.12 -43.82 -40.55
C THR A 2 -7.96 -43.25 -39.76
N ARG A 3 -7.58 -42.01 -40.09
CA ARG A 3 -6.47 -41.26 -39.52
C ARG A 3 -7.03 -40.44 -38.35
N THR A 4 -6.68 -40.80 -37.11
CA THR A 4 -7.03 -40.02 -35.92
C THR A 4 -6.09 -38.81 -35.83
N GLU A 5 -6.61 -37.62 -36.12
CA GLU A 5 -5.91 -36.36 -35.86
C GLU A 5 -5.96 -36.02 -34.37
N ALA A 6 -4.79 -35.86 -33.76
CA ALA A 6 -4.63 -35.39 -32.38
C ALA A 6 -4.78 -33.86 -32.32
N PRO A 7 -5.36 -33.28 -31.25
CA PRO A 7 -5.60 -31.86 -31.17
C PRO A 7 -4.30 -31.08 -30.93
N VAL A 8 -4.11 -30.02 -31.73
CA VAL A 8 -3.02 -29.05 -31.58
C VAL A 8 -3.15 -28.35 -30.23
N ARG A 9 -2.19 -28.59 -29.33
CA ARG A 9 -2.06 -27.84 -28.07
C ARG A 9 -1.51 -26.45 -28.36
N THR A 10 -2.37 -25.43 -28.28
CA THR A 10 -1.96 -24.03 -28.27
C THR A 10 -1.11 -23.76 -27.01
N PRO A 11 0.08 -23.13 -27.12
CA PRO A 11 0.89 -22.84 -25.95
C PRO A 11 0.19 -21.78 -25.08
N ALA A 12 0.06 -22.10 -23.79
CA ALA A 12 -0.49 -21.22 -22.77
C ALA A 12 0.26 -19.88 -22.75
N ARG A 13 -0.50 -18.80 -22.91
CA ARG A 13 -0.02 -17.42 -22.86
C ARG A 13 0.58 -17.14 -21.47
N LYS A 14 1.91 -17.09 -21.37
CA LYS A 14 2.61 -16.66 -20.15
C LYS A 14 2.00 -15.34 -19.68
N SER A 15 1.47 -15.36 -18.47
CA SER A 15 1.15 -14.16 -17.68
C SER A 15 2.33 -13.20 -17.79
N ARG A 16 2.11 -12.02 -18.40
CA ARG A 16 3.10 -10.94 -18.44
C ARG A 16 3.22 -10.39 -17.01
N GLY A 17 4.08 -11.01 -16.22
CA GLY A 17 4.57 -10.44 -14.98
C GLY A 17 5.17 -9.06 -15.26
N ARG A 18 4.93 -8.12 -14.34
CA ARG A 18 5.43 -6.74 -14.42
C ARG A 18 6.95 -6.75 -14.69
N PRO A 19 7.50 -5.85 -15.52
CA PRO A 19 8.93 -5.82 -15.79
C PRO A 19 9.73 -5.66 -14.49
N ALA A 20 10.79 -6.45 -14.32
CA ALA A 20 11.74 -6.29 -13.23
C ALA A 20 12.29 -4.85 -13.18
N LEU A 21 12.80 -4.42 -12.03
CA LEU A 21 13.57 -3.16 -11.93
C LEU A 21 14.69 -3.22 -12.96
N SER A 22 14.93 -2.12 -13.67
CA SER A 22 16.21 -1.98 -14.37
C SER A 22 17.34 -2.03 -13.33
N ASP A 23 18.54 -2.46 -13.72
CA ASP A 23 19.69 -2.50 -12.80
C ASP A 23 19.90 -1.13 -12.13
N VAL A 24 19.73 -0.05 -12.88
CA VAL A 24 19.86 1.33 -12.39
C VAL A 24 18.79 1.68 -11.35
N GLU A 25 17.52 1.38 -11.62
CA GLU A 25 16.42 1.62 -10.66
C GLU A 25 16.61 0.84 -9.37
N GLY A 26 16.98 -0.44 -9.45
CA GLY A 26 17.21 -1.29 -8.28
C GLY A 26 18.39 -0.82 -7.44
N ARG A 27 19.47 -0.34 -8.09
CA ARG A 27 20.62 0.25 -7.39
C ARG A 27 20.29 1.59 -6.73
N LEU A 28 19.49 2.42 -7.38
CA LEU A 28 19.01 3.68 -6.81
C LEU A 28 18.06 3.45 -5.63
N LEU A 29 17.16 2.48 -5.72
CA LEU A 29 16.28 2.10 -4.61
C LEU A 29 17.10 1.66 -3.38
N ARG A 30 18.05 0.74 -3.56
CA ARG A 30 18.95 0.33 -2.48
C ARG A 30 19.77 1.49 -1.91
N ALA A 31 20.17 2.44 -2.75
CA ALA A 31 20.87 3.63 -2.30
C ALA A 31 19.98 4.52 -1.43
N ILE A 32 18.70 4.69 -1.80
CA ILE A 32 17.72 5.43 -1.00
C ILE A 32 17.51 4.73 0.35
N GLU A 33 17.26 3.41 0.35
CA GLU A 33 17.08 2.61 1.57
C GLU A 33 18.21 2.86 2.57
N VAL A 34 19.46 2.68 2.15
CA VAL A 34 20.58 2.86 3.07
C VAL A 34 20.75 4.31 3.51
N LEU A 35 20.55 5.30 2.64
CA LEU A 35 20.68 6.69 3.04
C LEU A 35 19.61 7.10 4.05
N LEU A 36 18.39 6.57 3.93
CA LEU A 36 17.33 6.78 4.91
C LEU A 36 17.64 6.06 6.23
N ASP A 37 18.16 4.82 6.17
CA ASP A 37 18.62 4.06 7.34
C ASP A 37 19.76 4.77 8.09
N ASP A 38 20.61 5.51 7.37
CA ASP A 38 21.67 6.36 7.94
C ASP A 38 21.11 7.68 8.55
N GLY A 39 19.79 7.87 8.59
CA GLY A 39 19.12 9.02 9.19
C GLY A 39 19.03 10.26 8.30
N ASN A 40 19.30 10.13 7.00
CA ASN A 40 19.15 11.26 6.07
C ASN A 40 17.68 11.46 5.68
N ALA A 41 17.29 12.71 5.41
CA ALA A 41 16.02 13.01 4.77
C ALA A 41 16.15 12.94 3.25
N PHE A 42 15.20 12.30 2.56
CA PHE A 42 15.22 12.22 1.10
C PHE A 42 15.23 13.60 0.41
N ALA A 43 14.51 14.56 0.99
CA ALA A 43 14.43 15.94 0.51
C ALA A 43 15.81 16.59 0.39
N THR A 44 16.74 16.31 1.31
CA THR A 44 18.09 16.91 1.34
C THR A 44 19.12 16.15 0.51
N LEU A 45 18.82 14.92 0.09
CA LEU A 45 19.74 14.12 -0.74
C LEU A 45 19.96 14.78 -2.10
N SER A 46 21.23 14.97 -2.48
CA SER A 46 21.59 15.39 -3.83
C SER A 46 21.59 14.21 -4.81
N ILE A 47 21.35 14.50 -6.10
CA ILE A 47 21.52 13.50 -7.18
C ILE A 47 22.94 12.93 -7.18
N GLY A 48 23.95 13.74 -6.85
CA GLY A 48 25.34 13.29 -6.73
C GLY A 48 25.52 12.26 -5.61
N THR A 49 24.91 12.49 -4.44
CA THR A 49 24.92 11.55 -3.30
C THR A 49 24.23 10.24 -3.67
N LEU A 50 23.04 10.32 -4.29
CA LEU A 50 22.28 9.15 -4.75
C LEU A 50 23.07 8.34 -5.77
N ALA A 51 23.60 8.99 -6.81
CA ALA A 51 24.38 8.36 -7.87
C ALA A 51 25.63 7.67 -7.32
N ARG A 52 26.39 8.38 -6.46
CA ARG A 52 27.58 7.83 -5.80
C ARG A 52 27.23 6.60 -4.96
N ARG A 53 26.17 6.67 -4.15
CA ARG A 53 25.75 5.54 -3.30
C ARG A 53 25.24 4.35 -4.11
N ALA A 54 24.59 4.60 -5.24
CA ALA A 54 24.16 3.60 -6.19
C ALA A 54 25.31 3.03 -7.05
N GLY A 55 26.50 3.66 -7.01
CA GLY A 55 27.67 3.29 -7.82
C GLY A 55 27.53 3.65 -9.30
N ILE A 56 26.69 4.62 -9.65
CA ILE A 56 26.48 5.10 -11.02
C ILE A 56 27.02 6.53 -11.18
N SER A 57 27.26 6.95 -12.42
CA SER A 57 27.60 8.34 -12.69
C SER A 57 26.35 9.24 -12.63
N ARG A 58 26.54 10.55 -12.43
CA ARG A 58 25.44 11.53 -12.57
C ARG A 58 24.87 11.53 -13.99
N ALA A 59 25.72 11.38 -15.00
CA ALA A 59 25.25 11.29 -16.39
C ALA A 59 24.32 10.08 -16.57
N THR A 60 24.68 8.92 -16.01
CA THR A 60 23.84 7.72 -16.00
C THR A 60 22.50 7.98 -15.32
N PHE A 61 22.46 8.70 -14.18
CA PHE A 61 21.19 9.09 -13.57
C PHE A 61 20.31 9.88 -14.54
N TYR A 62 20.86 10.93 -15.17
CA TYR A 62 20.11 11.81 -16.06
C TYR A 62 19.65 11.15 -17.37
N LEU A 63 20.28 10.03 -17.77
CA LEU A 63 19.75 9.20 -18.88
C LEU A 63 18.43 8.52 -18.52
N HIS A 64 18.17 8.25 -17.25
CA HIS A 64 16.95 7.59 -16.78
C HIS A 64 15.92 8.56 -16.20
N PHE A 65 16.37 9.59 -15.47
CA PHE A 65 15.50 10.48 -14.70
C PHE A 65 15.94 11.92 -14.85
N ARG A 66 15.00 12.81 -15.19
CA ARG A 66 15.27 14.24 -15.28
C ARG A 66 15.58 14.88 -13.91
N ASP A 67 15.00 14.35 -12.82
CA ASP A 67 15.10 14.89 -11.47
C ASP A 67 14.76 13.80 -10.42
N LYS A 68 14.79 14.16 -9.12
CA LYS A 68 14.42 13.24 -8.02
C LYS A 68 12.93 12.86 -8.05
N GLY A 69 12.06 13.78 -8.45
CA GLY A 69 10.61 13.56 -8.53
C GLY A 69 10.26 12.47 -9.54
N ALA A 70 10.89 12.48 -10.72
CA ALA A 70 10.75 11.46 -11.75
C ALA A 70 11.20 10.07 -11.27
N LEU A 71 12.28 9.99 -10.48
CA LEU A 71 12.70 8.74 -9.85
C LEU A 71 11.63 8.25 -8.85
N VAL A 72 11.16 9.11 -7.96
CA VAL A 72 10.14 8.76 -6.95
C VAL A 72 8.82 8.33 -7.62
N ALA A 73 8.36 9.06 -8.64
CA ALA A 73 7.18 8.72 -9.42
C ALA A 73 7.30 7.34 -10.07
N CYS A 74 8.46 7.04 -10.66
CA CYS A 74 8.74 5.72 -11.23
C CYS A 74 8.68 4.60 -10.19
N LEU A 75 9.37 4.78 -9.05
CA LEU A 75 9.39 3.80 -7.96
C LEU A 75 8.00 3.59 -7.36
N LEU A 76 7.26 4.68 -7.10
CA LEU A 76 5.89 4.61 -6.58
C LEU A 76 4.97 3.83 -7.53
N THR A 77 4.98 4.16 -8.83
CA THR A 77 4.16 3.47 -9.84
C THR A 77 4.40 1.95 -9.85
N ARG A 78 5.66 1.54 -9.63
CA ARG A 78 6.04 0.11 -9.58
C ARG A 78 5.50 -0.62 -8.37
N ILE A 79 5.38 0.05 -7.22
CA ILE A 79 4.92 -0.57 -5.97
C ILE A 79 3.42 -0.41 -5.72
N SER A 80 2.74 0.55 -6.38
CA SER A 80 1.33 0.87 -6.11
C SER A 80 0.41 -0.35 -6.18
N ASP A 81 0.54 -1.18 -7.23
CA ASP A 81 -0.33 -2.37 -7.36
C ASP A 81 -0.06 -3.43 -6.30
N GLU A 82 1.19 -3.58 -5.85
CA GLU A 82 1.53 -4.51 -4.77
C GLU A 82 0.94 -4.02 -3.44
N ILE A 83 1.02 -2.72 -3.16
CA ILE A 83 0.41 -2.10 -1.99
C ILE A 83 -1.12 -2.28 -2.03
N VAL A 84 -1.77 -1.97 -3.16
CA VAL A 84 -3.23 -2.14 -3.29
C VAL A 84 -3.63 -3.61 -3.14
N ALA A 85 -2.87 -4.55 -3.70
CA ALA A 85 -3.14 -5.98 -3.59
C ALA A 85 -2.91 -6.54 -2.17
N SER A 86 -2.10 -5.89 -1.35
CA SER A 86 -1.77 -6.36 0.00
C SER A 86 -2.97 -6.44 0.94
N GLY A 87 -4.00 -5.60 0.72
CA GLY A 87 -5.26 -5.63 1.47
C GLY A 87 -6.32 -6.59 0.91
N SER A 88 -5.96 -7.43 -0.07
CA SER A 88 -6.92 -8.28 -0.81
C SER A 88 -7.79 -9.18 0.06
N ALA A 89 -7.32 -9.67 1.21
CA ALA A 89 -8.13 -10.49 2.12
C ALA A 89 -9.40 -9.76 2.61
N TRP A 90 -9.33 -8.44 2.79
CA TRP A 90 -10.48 -7.60 3.12
C TRP A 90 -11.22 -7.15 1.86
N PHE A 91 -10.49 -6.79 0.81
CA PHE A 91 -11.07 -6.23 -0.41
C PHE A 91 -11.81 -7.24 -1.30
N ALA A 92 -11.46 -8.53 -1.20
CA ALA A 92 -12.05 -9.62 -1.98
C ALA A 92 -13.20 -10.32 -1.23
N ALA A 93 -13.45 -9.99 0.04
CA ALA A 93 -14.51 -10.59 0.83
C ALA A 93 -15.87 -10.01 0.39
N THR A 94 -16.51 -10.65 -0.58
CA THR A 94 -17.84 -10.29 -1.08
C THR A 94 -18.97 -10.76 -0.16
N ARG A 95 -18.70 -11.75 0.71
CA ARG A 95 -19.58 -12.23 1.79
C ARG A 95 -18.77 -12.71 2.99
N GLY A 96 -19.28 -12.50 4.20
CA GLY A 96 -18.67 -13.03 5.42
C GLY A 96 -17.38 -12.34 5.85
N ALA A 97 -17.11 -11.12 5.35
CA ALA A 97 -15.99 -10.31 5.80
C ALA A 97 -16.10 -10.09 7.32
N GLY A 98 -15.18 -10.66 8.08
CA GLY A 98 -15.17 -10.61 9.54
C GLY A 98 -13.89 -10.02 10.11
N PRO A 99 -13.77 -10.00 11.46
CA PRO A 99 -12.57 -9.54 12.14
C PRO A 99 -11.28 -10.25 11.68
N ARG A 100 -11.39 -11.51 11.25
CA ARG A 100 -10.27 -12.32 10.74
C ARG A 100 -9.75 -11.77 9.42
N GLU A 101 -10.63 -11.44 8.48
CA GLU A 101 -10.28 -10.89 7.16
C GLU A 101 -9.67 -9.49 7.31
N VAL A 102 -10.20 -8.67 8.22
CA VAL A 102 -9.61 -7.37 8.58
C VAL A 102 -8.19 -7.55 9.10
N ARG A 103 -7.97 -8.47 10.05
CA ARG A 103 -6.64 -8.77 10.58
C ARG A 103 -5.66 -9.23 9.50
N ALA A 104 -6.10 -10.13 8.62
CA ALA A 104 -5.28 -10.65 7.53
C ALA A 104 -4.88 -9.55 6.54
N ALA A 105 -5.82 -8.66 6.18
CA ALA A 105 -5.54 -7.52 5.32
C ALA A 105 -4.60 -6.52 5.96
N LEU A 106 -4.80 -6.17 7.24
CA LEU A 106 -3.91 -5.27 7.97
C LEU A 106 -2.51 -5.84 8.10
N HIS A 107 -2.37 -7.15 8.31
CA HIS A 107 -1.07 -7.81 8.27
C HIS A 107 -0.39 -7.64 6.90
N GLY A 108 -1.12 -7.88 5.81
CA GLY A 108 -0.62 -7.67 4.45
C GLY A 108 -0.17 -6.22 4.20
N VAL A 109 -1.00 -5.25 4.57
CA VAL A 109 -0.72 -3.81 4.42
C VAL A 109 0.50 -3.40 5.24
N VAL A 110 0.58 -3.79 6.51
CA VAL A 110 1.73 -3.47 7.37
C VAL A 110 3.03 -4.04 6.80
N GLN A 111 3.00 -5.27 6.27
CA GLN A 111 4.18 -5.87 5.62
C GLN A 111 4.55 -5.14 4.32
N ALA A 112 3.58 -4.80 3.48
CA ALA A 112 3.83 -4.10 2.22
C ALA A 112 4.38 -2.68 2.43
N PHE A 113 3.81 -1.92 3.37
CA PHE A 113 4.31 -0.60 3.73
C PHE A 113 5.70 -0.68 4.37
N GLY A 114 5.97 -1.68 5.22
CA GLY A 114 7.31 -1.90 5.79
C GLY A 114 8.36 -2.23 4.72
N LYS A 115 8.02 -3.15 3.81
CA LYS A 115 8.87 -3.52 2.67
C LYS A 115 9.24 -2.33 1.80
N HIS A 116 8.27 -1.44 1.53
CA HIS A 116 8.44 -0.30 0.63
C HIS A 116 8.62 1.04 1.35
N HIS A 117 9.02 1.02 2.63
CA HIS A 117 9.05 2.21 3.47
C HIS A 117 9.94 3.31 2.87
N ALA A 118 11.09 2.97 2.28
CA ALA A 118 12.00 3.94 1.70
C ALA A 118 11.36 4.74 0.56
N VAL A 119 10.58 4.08 -0.29
CA VAL A 119 9.82 4.74 -1.37
C VAL A 119 8.71 5.59 -0.78
N LEU A 120 7.97 5.08 0.20
CA LEU A 120 6.85 5.81 0.83
C LEU A 120 7.31 7.05 1.60
N THR A 121 8.46 6.98 2.28
CA THR A 121 9.12 8.13 2.91
C THR A 121 9.54 9.16 1.86
N ALA A 122 10.19 8.73 0.77
CA ALA A 122 10.56 9.62 -0.31
C ALA A 122 9.33 10.30 -0.95
N VAL A 123 8.22 9.57 -1.12
CA VAL A 123 6.93 10.13 -1.59
C VAL A 123 6.39 11.16 -0.62
N ALA A 124 6.35 10.86 0.68
CA ALA A 124 5.84 11.77 1.71
C ALA A 124 6.60 13.11 1.75
N GLU A 125 7.92 13.06 1.52
CA GLU A 125 8.76 14.27 1.47
C GLU A 125 8.71 15.02 0.14
N THR A 126 8.34 14.35 -0.95
CA THR A 126 8.37 14.92 -2.31
C THR A 126 7.01 15.42 -2.79
N ALA A 127 5.93 14.69 -2.48
CA ALA A 127 4.57 14.99 -2.94
C ALA A 127 4.07 16.42 -2.63
N PRO A 128 4.44 17.08 -1.50
CA PRO A 128 4.04 18.46 -1.26
C PRO A 128 4.56 19.47 -2.29
N PHE A 129 5.61 19.12 -3.04
CA PHE A 129 6.30 20.03 -3.97
C PHE A 129 6.32 19.52 -5.42
N ASP A 130 5.91 18.27 -5.68
CA ASP A 130 5.88 17.65 -7.00
C ASP A 130 4.48 17.09 -7.30
N THR A 131 3.78 17.72 -8.25
CA THR A 131 2.41 17.38 -8.60
C THR A 131 2.27 16.01 -9.27
N ALA A 132 3.30 15.53 -9.96
CA ALA A 132 3.27 14.21 -10.60
C ALA A 132 3.38 13.11 -9.54
N VAL A 133 4.27 13.27 -8.56
CA VAL A 133 4.36 12.35 -7.41
C VAL A 133 3.06 12.39 -6.59
N ALA A 134 2.52 13.58 -6.34
CA ALA A 134 1.25 13.74 -5.63
C ALA A 134 0.11 13.02 -6.34
N ALA A 135 -0.03 13.18 -7.66
CA ALA A 135 -1.10 12.55 -8.43
C ALA A 135 -1.04 11.01 -8.36
N ILE A 136 0.14 10.41 -8.49
CA ILE A 136 0.30 8.95 -8.40
C ILE A 136 -0.01 8.44 -6.98
N TYR A 137 0.42 9.18 -5.95
CA TYR A 137 0.10 8.82 -4.57
C TYR A 137 -1.40 8.91 -4.27
N GLN A 138 -2.05 9.97 -4.74
CA GLN A 138 -3.49 10.14 -4.59
C GLN A 138 -4.29 9.07 -5.34
N ASP A 139 -3.87 8.65 -6.55
CA ASP A 139 -4.50 7.53 -7.27
C ASP A 139 -4.39 6.22 -6.47
N MET A 140 -3.20 5.91 -5.97
CA MET A 140 -2.99 4.72 -5.13
C MET A 140 -3.88 4.74 -3.89
N MET A 141 -3.97 5.88 -3.20
CA MET A 141 -4.83 6.04 -2.02
C MET A 141 -6.32 5.97 -2.36
N ALA A 142 -6.75 6.57 -3.47
CA ALA A 142 -8.13 6.48 -3.95
C ALA A 142 -8.53 5.03 -4.24
N ARG A 143 -7.63 4.23 -4.81
CA ARG A 143 -7.86 2.79 -5.06
C ARG A 143 -8.00 1.99 -3.76
N LEU A 144 -7.18 2.28 -2.75
CA LEU A 144 -7.30 1.67 -1.42
C LEU A 144 -8.63 2.05 -0.75
N CYS A 145 -8.98 3.33 -0.76
CA CYS A 145 -10.24 3.84 -0.22
C CYS A 145 -11.44 3.19 -0.90
N ALA A 146 -11.48 3.15 -2.23
CA ALA A 146 -12.55 2.51 -2.99
C ALA A 146 -12.70 1.02 -2.65
N ALA A 147 -11.60 0.32 -2.40
CA ALA A 147 -11.63 -1.07 -1.99
C ALA A 147 -12.16 -1.24 -0.55
N SER A 148 -11.78 -0.35 0.37
CA SER A 148 -12.28 -0.31 1.74
C SER A 148 -13.78 -0.03 1.79
N ARG A 149 -14.28 0.97 1.05
CA ARG A 149 -15.71 1.30 0.95
C ARG A 149 -16.55 0.12 0.48
N ARG A 150 -16.09 -0.63 -0.53
CA ARG A 150 -16.79 -1.83 -1.01
C ARG A 150 -16.91 -2.90 0.08
N ALA A 151 -15.85 -3.15 0.84
CA ALA A 151 -15.88 -4.13 1.92
C ALA A 151 -16.79 -3.68 3.08
N VAL A 152 -16.76 -2.40 3.46
CA VAL A 152 -17.68 -1.83 4.45
C VAL A 152 -19.13 -1.91 3.98
N ALA A 153 -19.41 -1.60 2.72
CA ALA A 153 -20.75 -1.72 2.13
C ALA A 153 -21.27 -3.18 2.17
N ALA A 154 -20.41 -4.17 1.93
CA ALA A 154 -20.77 -5.58 2.06
C ALA A 154 -21.16 -5.95 3.50
N VAL A 155 -20.42 -5.47 4.49
CA VAL A 155 -20.71 -5.71 5.92
C VAL A 155 -22.04 -5.05 6.33
N ARG A 156 -22.30 -3.84 5.82
CA ARG A 156 -23.58 -3.14 6.01
C ARG A 156 -24.76 -3.89 5.42
N ALA A 157 -24.61 -4.41 4.20
CA ALA A 157 -25.65 -5.19 3.53
C ALA A 157 -26.03 -6.46 4.30
N GLU A 158 -25.11 -7.02 5.09
CA GLU A 158 -25.34 -8.16 5.96
C GLU A 158 -25.91 -7.78 7.35
N GLY A 159 -26.12 -6.49 7.64
CA GLY A 159 -26.67 -6.03 8.92
C GLY A 159 -25.70 -6.17 10.10
N ARG A 160 -24.40 -6.36 9.84
CA ARG A 160 -23.36 -6.58 10.87
C ARG A 160 -22.52 -5.33 11.17
N ALA A 161 -22.75 -4.23 10.44
CA ALA A 161 -21.97 -3.01 10.58
C ALA A 161 -22.53 -2.09 11.67
N THR A 162 -21.68 -1.23 12.25
CA THR A 162 -22.15 -0.12 13.09
C THR A 162 -22.94 0.90 12.25
N PRO A 163 -23.81 1.73 12.87
CA PRO A 163 -24.56 2.76 12.14
C PRO A 163 -23.67 3.80 11.45
N ASP A 164 -22.50 4.08 12.04
CA ASP A 164 -21.54 5.07 11.55
C ASP A 164 -20.56 4.49 10.51
N ALA A 165 -20.74 3.21 10.11
CA ALA A 165 -19.85 2.54 9.17
C ALA A 165 -20.06 2.94 7.70
N ASP A 166 -19.89 4.22 7.39
CA ASP A 166 -20.09 4.77 6.04
C ASP A 166 -18.79 4.88 5.22
N ASP A 167 -18.91 5.47 4.02
CA ASP A 167 -17.78 5.70 3.11
C ASP A 167 -16.72 6.63 3.72
N ALA A 168 -17.12 7.62 4.53
CA ALA A 168 -16.21 8.54 5.17
C ALA A 168 -15.39 7.84 6.26
N MET A 169 -16.00 6.93 7.02
CA MET A 169 -15.30 6.09 7.98
C MET A 169 -14.31 5.16 7.26
N ALA A 170 -14.72 4.53 6.16
CA ALA A 170 -13.85 3.66 5.37
C ALA A 170 -12.60 4.40 4.86
N ASP A 171 -12.77 5.62 4.36
CA ASP A 171 -11.67 6.49 3.92
C ASP A 171 -10.77 6.88 5.08
N THR A 172 -11.36 7.32 6.19
CA THR A 172 -10.63 7.78 7.37
C THR A 172 -9.75 6.67 7.94
N LEU A 173 -10.28 5.46 8.08
CA LEU A 173 -9.52 4.30 8.53
C LEU A 173 -8.39 3.95 7.55
N THR A 174 -8.65 4.03 6.24
CA THR A 174 -7.64 3.77 5.20
C THR A 174 -6.47 4.74 5.29
N TRP A 175 -6.75 6.05 5.37
CA TRP A 175 -5.74 7.08 5.54
C TRP A 175 -5.01 6.96 6.88
N MET A 176 -5.71 6.68 7.97
CA MET A 176 -5.12 6.47 9.29
C MET A 176 -4.08 5.33 9.24
N VAL A 177 -4.43 4.18 8.66
CA VAL A 177 -3.52 3.03 8.53
C VAL A 177 -2.33 3.40 7.65
N ALA A 178 -2.56 3.99 6.47
CA ALA A 178 -1.49 4.34 5.53
C ALA A 178 -0.51 5.36 6.13
N LEU A 179 -1.01 6.44 6.72
CA LEU A 179 -0.18 7.47 7.35
C LEU A 179 0.60 6.94 8.56
N HIS A 180 -0.04 6.11 9.39
CA HIS A 180 0.64 5.49 10.52
C HIS A 180 1.78 4.59 10.04
N CYS A 181 1.52 3.74 9.04
CA CYS A 181 2.53 2.85 8.47
C CYS A 181 3.69 3.65 7.85
N THR A 182 3.41 4.67 7.04
CA THR A 182 4.46 5.53 6.45
C THR A 182 5.30 6.24 7.51
N ARG A 183 4.69 6.77 8.57
CA ARG A 183 5.40 7.53 9.61
C ARG A 183 6.23 6.66 10.54
N PHE A 184 5.80 5.43 10.79
CA PHE A 184 6.38 4.58 11.84
C PHE A 184 6.98 3.26 11.35
N ALA A 185 6.98 2.98 10.04
CA ALA A 185 7.62 1.79 9.47
C ALA A 185 9.13 1.72 9.75
N HIS A 186 9.82 2.87 9.72
CA HIS A 186 11.27 2.94 9.82
C HIS A 186 11.79 3.07 11.28
N GLY A 187 11.04 3.74 12.16
CA GLY A 187 11.48 4.09 13.53
C GLY A 187 11.15 3.08 14.64
N ARG A 188 10.66 1.87 14.31
CA ARG A 188 10.24 0.86 15.30
C ARG A 188 10.98 -0.46 15.11
N SER A 189 12.31 -0.42 15.17
CA SER A 189 13.22 -1.57 15.32
C SER A 189 13.00 -2.41 16.61
N GLY A 190 11.79 -2.44 17.17
CA GLY A 190 11.47 -3.19 18.38
C GLY A 190 9.98 -3.30 18.75
N GLN A 191 9.07 -2.49 18.17
CA GLN A 191 7.65 -2.75 18.36
C GLN A 191 7.19 -3.79 17.35
N ARG A 192 7.06 -5.01 17.87
CA ARG A 192 6.66 -6.22 17.16
C ARG A 192 5.55 -5.88 16.15
N PRO A 193 5.75 -6.08 14.83
CA PRO A 193 4.73 -5.86 13.80
C PRO A 193 3.37 -6.47 14.16
N ARG A 194 3.39 -7.55 14.94
CA ARG A 194 2.22 -8.18 15.56
C ARG A 194 1.39 -7.22 16.42
N ALA A 195 2.00 -6.48 17.35
CA ALA A 195 1.29 -5.55 18.23
C ALA A 195 0.64 -4.40 17.46
N LEU A 196 1.29 -3.91 16.39
CA LEU A 196 0.70 -2.91 15.50
C LEU A 196 -0.51 -3.50 14.75
N VAL A 197 -0.37 -4.68 14.15
CA VAL A 197 -1.49 -5.37 13.49
C VAL A 197 -2.63 -5.61 14.47
N ASP A 198 -2.35 -6.04 15.71
CA ASP A 198 -3.35 -6.25 16.76
C ASP A 198 -4.11 -4.95 17.07
N THR A 199 -3.38 -3.84 17.23
CA THR A 199 -3.94 -2.52 17.54
C THR A 199 -4.82 -2.00 16.41
N LEU A 200 -4.30 -2.02 15.17
CA LEU A 200 -5.06 -1.61 14.00
C LEU A 200 -6.29 -2.51 13.79
N THR A 201 -6.16 -3.81 14.05
CA THR A 201 -7.28 -4.75 13.96
C THR A 201 -8.36 -4.40 14.97
N ALA A 202 -8.00 -4.13 16.21
CA ALA A 202 -8.95 -3.74 17.25
C ALA A 202 -9.70 -2.45 16.88
N ILE A 203 -8.98 -1.43 16.41
CA ILE A 203 -9.56 -0.14 15.99
C ILE A 203 -10.51 -0.34 14.81
N CYS A 204 -10.05 -0.96 13.72
CA CYS A 204 -10.86 -1.15 12.51
C CYS A 204 -12.07 -2.05 12.80
N THR A 205 -11.88 -3.15 13.53
CA THR A 205 -12.98 -4.08 13.85
C THR A 205 -14.02 -3.41 14.75
N GLY A 206 -13.59 -2.69 15.78
CA GLY A 206 -14.50 -1.99 16.70
C GLY A 206 -15.26 -0.85 16.04
N ALA A 207 -14.67 -0.20 15.05
CA ALA A 207 -15.36 0.83 14.25
C ALA A 207 -16.35 0.23 13.26
N ILE A 208 -15.98 -0.85 12.56
CA ILE A 208 -16.75 -1.41 11.45
C ILE A 208 -17.90 -2.30 11.92
N PHE A 209 -17.66 -3.22 12.87
CA PHE A 209 -18.63 -4.25 13.22
C PHE A 209 -19.45 -3.88 14.46
N ALA A 210 -20.77 -4.06 14.37
CA ALA A 210 -21.65 -3.93 15.52
C ALA A 210 -21.34 -5.04 16.54
N ASN A 211 -21.20 -4.67 17.81
CA ASN A 211 -21.06 -5.64 18.88
C ASN A 211 -22.45 -6.25 19.16
N PRO A 212 -22.65 -7.57 19.04
CA PRO A 212 -23.95 -8.20 19.31
C PRO A 212 -24.44 -8.02 20.75
N GLN A 213 -23.57 -7.57 21.67
CA GLN A 213 -23.86 -7.43 23.11
C GLN A 213 -24.27 -6.01 23.53
N VAL A 214 -24.29 -5.00 22.65
CA VAL A 214 -24.71 -3.63 23.01
C VAL A 214 -26.01 -3.28 22.27
N PRO A 215 -27.17 -3.31 22.96
CA PRO A 215 -28.42 -2.91 22.35
C PRO A 215 -28.36 -1.46 21.87
N ALA A 216 -29.00 -1.17 20.73
CA ALA A 216 -29.10 0.14 20.09
C ALA A 216 -29.99 1.15 20.87
N SER A 217 -29.93 1.14 22.20
CA SER A 217 -30.77 1.95 23.08
C SER A 217 -30.01 3.11 23.71
N ARG A 218 -29.37 3.96 22.89
CA ARG A 218 -28.91 5.29 23.34
C ARG A 218 -28.91 6.33 22.22
N ARG A 219 -30.09 6.61 21.66
CA ARG A 219 -30.40 7.91 21.04
C ARG A 219 -31.87 8.30 21.30
N GLN A 220 -32.16 8.60 22.56
CA GLN A 220 -33.16 9.60 22.91
C GLN A 220 -32.55 10.46 24.01
N ILE A 221 -31.98 11.59 23.60
CA ILE A 221 -31.79 12.72 24.51
C ILE A 221 -32.65 13.82 23.93
N LYS A 222 -33.61 14.24 24.76
CA LYS A 222 -34.51 15.38 24.59
C LYS A 222 -33.75 16.67 24.31
#